data_AF-A0A0C1EFE5-F1
#
_entry.id   AF-A0A0C1EFE5-F1
#
_cell.length_a   1.000
_cell.length_b   1.000
_cell.length_c   1.000
_cell.angle_alpha   90.00
_cell.angle_beta   90.00
_cell.angle_gamma   90.00
#
_symmetry.space_group_name_H-M   'P 1'
#
loop_
_entity.id
_entity.type
_entity.pdbx_description
1 polymer ?
#
loop_
_entity_poly.entity_id
_entity_poly.type
_entity_poly.pdbx_seq_one_letter_code
_entity_poly.pdbx_strand_id
1 'polypeptide(L)' 'MFEIEKDLADPVKMRALKQKIELRIQKIKEILRGGENKEEFDQYGALLHGYTSMLKVISRSKTKK' A
#
# COMPACT_ATOMS: atom_id res chain seq x y z
N MET A 1 -10.27 -19.47 -2.37
CA MET A 1 -10.17 -18.12 -2.96
C MET A 1 -10.54 -17.12 -1.89
N PHE A 2 -9.63 -16.22 -1.54
CA PHE A 2 -9.87 -15.19 -0.53
C PHE A 2 -10.81 -14.12 -1.08
N GLU A 3 -11.60 -13.48 -0.23
CA GLU A 3 -12.51 -12.41 -0.67
C GLU A 3 -11.76 -11.22 -1.30
N ILE A 4 -10.56 -10.95 -0.80
CA ILE A 4 -9.69 -9.91 -1.38
C ILE A 4 -9.27 -10.24 -2.82
N GLU A 5 -9.14 -11.51 -3.18
CA GLU A 5 -8.82 -11.90 -4.56
C GLU A 5 -9.99 -11.62 -5.50
N LYS A 6 -11.24 -11.70 -5.00
CA LYS A 6 -12.44 -11.31 -5.76
C LYS A 6 -12.51 -9.80 -5.94
N ASP A 7 -12.19 -9.02 -4.90
CA ASP A 7 -12.16 -7.56 -4.97
C ASP A 7 -11.00 -7.03 -5.84
N LEU A 8 -9.87 -7.73 -5.88
CA LEU A 8 -8.73 -7.42 -6.76
C LEU A 8 -9.00 -7.80 -8.22
N ALA A 9 -9.97 -8.68 -8.49
CA ALA A 9 -10.39 -9.01 -9.85
C ALA A 9 -11.23 -7.88 -10.48
N ASP A 10 -11.91 -7.06 -9.67
CA ASP A 10 -12.65 -5.88 -10.13
C ASP A 10 -11.67 -4.72 -10.38
N PRO A 11 -11.54 -4.25 -11.63
CA PRO A 11 -10.59 -3.20 -11.99
C PRO A 11 -10.89 -1.84 -11.31
N VAL A 12 -12.15 -1.56 -10.98
CA VAL A 12 -12.56 -0.32 -10.29
C VAL A 12 -12.12 -0.39 -8.83
N LYS A 13 -12.44 -1.49 -8.14
CA LYS A 13 -12.01 -1.72 -6.75
C LYS A 13 -10.49 -1.79 -6.63
N MET A 14 -9.82 -2.46 -7.57
CA MET A 14 -8.37 -2.53 -7.63
C MET A 14 -7.74 -1.14 -7.78
N ARG A 15 -8.26 -0.30 -8.68
CA ARG A 15 -7.78 1.09 -8.87
C ARG A 15 -8.00 1.93 -7.61
N ALA A 16 -9.18 1.83 -6.99
CA ALA A 16 -9.49 2.55 -5.74
C ALA A 16 -8.57 2.12 -4.59
N LEU A 17 -8.32 0.82 -4.45
CA LEU A 17 -7.41 0.28 -3.43
C LEU A 17 -5.97 0.73 -3.68
N LYS A 18 -5.52 0.72 -4.94
CA LYS A 18 -4.19 1.22 -5.33
C LYS A 18 -4.01 2.69 -4.95
N GLN A 19 -4.96 3.55 -5.30
CA GLN A 19 -4.92 4.97 -4.94
C GLN A 19 -4.88 5.18 -3.42
N LYS A 20 -5.67 4.41 -2.67
CA LYS A 20 -5.68 4.47 -1.20
C LYS A 20 -4.32 4.09 -0.60
N ILE A 21 -3.66 3.07 -1.15
CA ILE A 21 -2.32 2.65 -0.72
C ILE A 21 -1.27 3.70 -1.07
N GLU A 22 -1.32 4.26 -2.28
CA GLU A 22 -0.40 5.33 -2.72
C GLU A 22 -0.53 6.58 -1.83
N LEU A 23 -1.76 7.00 -1.50
CA LEU A 23 -2.02 8.08 -0.55
C LEU A 23 -1.42 7.81 0.84
N ARG A 24 -1.53 6.57 1.34
CA ARG A 24 -0.94 6.19 2.64
C ARG A 24 0.59 6.18 2.59
N ILE A 25 1.18 5.68 1.50
CA ILE A 25 2.63 5.72 1.27
C ILE A 25 3.12 7.17 1.27
N GLN A 26 2.41 8.08 0.60
CA GLN A 26 2.78 9.49 0.55
C GLN A 26 2.73 10.15 1.93
N LYS A 27 1.65 9.94 2.70
CA LYS A 27 1.55 10.43 4.08
C LYS A 27 2.68 9.92 4.97
N ILE A 28 3.00 8.63 4.89
CA ILE A 28 4.10 8.04 5.67
C ILE A 28 5.44 8.67 5.27
N LYS A 29 5.68 8.91 3.98
CA LYS A 29 6.89 9.62 3.52
C LYS A 29 6.96 11.06 4.02
N GLU A 30 5.84 11.76 4.12
CA GLU A 30 5.78 13.11 4.69
C GLU A 30 6.15 13.10 6.18
N ILE A 31 5.61 12.15 6.96
CA ILE A 31 5.94 11.98 8.37
C ILE A 31 7.42 11.63 8.56
N LEU A 32 7.95 10.71 7.75
CA LEU A 32 9.37 10.33 7.79
C LEU A 32 10.31 11.49 7.41
N ARG A 33 9.87 12.42 6.56
CA ARG A 33 10.63 13.65 6.22
C ARG A 33 10.60 14.68 7.34
N GLY A 34 9.57 14.67 8.18
CA GLY A 34 9.45 15.56 9.34
C GLY A 34 10.48 15.28 10.45
N GLY A 35 10.96 14.03 10.55
CA GLY A 35 12.18 13.70 11.31
C GLY A 35 12.08 13.81 12.83
N GLU A 36 10.88 13.84 13.41
CA GLU A 36 10.72 14.20 14.83
C GLU A 36 10.88 13.07 15.86
N ASN A 37 11.05 11.79 15.48
CA ASN A 37 11.31 10.74 16.46
C ASN A 37 11.90 9.45 15.88
N LYS A 38 12.93 8.89 16.53
CA LYS A 38 13.67 7.71 16.05
C LYS A 38 12.85 6.41 16.13
N GLU A 39 12.08 6.22 17.19
CA GLU A 39 11.16 5.06 17.33
C GLU A 39 10.01 5.11 16.34
N GLU A 40 9.41 6.29 16.15
CA GLU A 40 8.37 6.48 15.14
C GLU A 40 8.93 6.27 13.74
N PHE A 41 10.17 6.70 13.47
CA PHE A 41 10.83 6.49 12.18
C PHE A 41 10.95 5.01 11.82
N ASP A 42 11.35 4.15 12.75
CA ASP A 42 11.46 2.71 12.51
C ASP A 42 10.07 2.08 12.27
N GLN A 43 9.05 2.49 13.03
CA GLN A 43 7.67 2.02 12.83
C GLN A 43 7.08 2.46 11.49
N TYR A 44 7.25 3.73 11.13
CA TYR A 44 6.80 4.27 9.85
C TYR A 44 7.61 3.68 8.68
N GLY A 45 8.89 3.37 8.88
CA GLY A 45 9.72 2.64 7.92
C GLY A 45 9.19 1.23 7.65
N ALA A 46 8.85 0.48 8.70
CA ALA A 46 8.24 -0.84 8.58
C ALA A 46 6.88 -0.78 7.87
N LEU A 47 6.02 0.20 8.22
CA LEU A 47 4.75 0.43 7.55
C LEU A 47 4.93 0.79 6.08
N LEU A 48 5.87 1.66 5.75
CA LEU A 48 6.19 2.05 4.37
C LEU A 48 6.59 0.82 3.55
N HIS A 49 7.44 -0.05 4.09
CA HIS A 49 7.81 -1.30 3.45
C HIS A 49 6.62 -2.25 3.28
N GLY A 50 5.75 -2.37 4.30
CA GLY A 50 4.53 -3.16 4.22
C GLY A 50 3.59 -2.72 3.09
N TYR A 51 3.28 -1.42 3.04
CA TYR A 51 2.44 -0.85 1.97
C TYR A 51 3.08 -0.97 0.58
N THR A 52 4.41 -0.81 0.49
CA THR A 52 5.13 -0.98 -0.78
C THR A 52 5.08 -2.42 -1.27
N SER A 53 5.23 -3.40 -0.38
CA SER A 53 5.07 -4.82 -0.68
C SER A 53 3.64 -5.14 -1.11
N MET A 54 2.63 -4.59 -0.42
CA MET A 54 1.22 -4.74 -0.80
C MET A 54 0.93 -4.16 -2.19
N LEU A 55 1.48 -2.99 -2.51
CA LEU A 55 1.36 -2.37 -3.84
C LEU A 55 1.95 -3.27 -4.95
N LYS A 56 3.09 -3.93 -4.68
CA LYS A 56 3.70 -4.88 -5.62
C LYS A 56 2.83 -6.12 -5.83
N VAL A 57 2.22 -6.67 -4.78
CA VAL A 57 1.32 -7.82 -4.87
C VAL A 57 0.09 -7.47 -5.70
N ILE A 58 -0.58 -6.36 -5.38
CA ILE A 58 -1.76 -5.87 -6.11
C ILE A 58 -1.44 -5.60 -7.57
N SER A 59 -0.27 -5.02 -7.87
CA SER A 59 0.16 -4.77 -9.24
C SER A 59 0.50 -6.03 -10.03
N ARG A 60 0.84 -7.13 -9.35
CA ARG A 60 1.12 -8.45 -9.94
C ARG A 60 -0.11 -9.33 -10.06
N SER A 61 -1.19 -9.03 -9.33
CA SER A 61 -2.48 -9.71 -9.46
C SER A 61 -3.03 -9.44 -10.86
N LYS A 62 -2.63 -10.30 -11.80
CA LYS A 62 -3.17 -10.33 -13.16
C LYS A 62 -4.66 -10.64 -13.03
N THR A 63 -5.50 -9.69 -13.46
CA THR A 63 -6.85 -10.01 -13.90
C THR A 63 -6.71 -11.13 -14.92
N LYS A 64 -7.11 -12.36 -14.57
CA LYS A 64 -7.21 -13.44 -15.56
C LYS A 64 -8.21 -12.95 -16.60
N LYS A 65 -7.70 -12.75 -17.81
CA LYS A 65 -8.45 -12.38 -19.01
C LYS A 65 -9.48 -13.47 -19.34
#